data_AF-A0A191ZW13-F1
#
_entry.id   AF-A0A191ZW13-F1
#
_cell.length_a   1.000
_cell.length_b   1.000
_cell.length_c   1.000
_cell.angle_alpha   90.00
_cell.angle_beta   90.00
_cell.angle_gamma   90.00
#
_symmetry.space_group_name_H-M   'P 1'
#
loop_
_entity.id
_entity.type
_entity.pdbx_description
1 polymer ?
#
loop_
_entity_poly.entity_id
_entity_poly.type
_entity_poly.pdbx_seq_one_letter_code
_entity_poly.pdbx_strand_id
1 'polypeptide(L)'
;MSKAKYMYAWKDDEGVYVNNAESIEGIIEGIIEYYDEEAQEIKIEEQDGKFIVRFVTYYEAHEHCDWDDMEFKEIEDEEEEWYQVHYELEATPWTASRFLEALARVYMRKDQFDISENN
;
A
#
# COMPACT_ATOMS: atom_id res chain seq x y z
N MET A 1 24.51 -9.48 -2.24
CA MET A 1 23.47 -8.73 -1.51
C MET A 1 23.14 -7.51 -2.35
N SER A 2 21.89 -7.40 -2.79
CA SER A 2 21.41 -6.19 -3.47
C SER A 2 21.46 -5.04 -2.46
N LYS A 3 21.85 -3.84 -2.92
CA LYS A 3 21.96 -2.66 -2.05
C LYS A 3 20.57 -2.04 -1.96
N ALA A 4 20.10 -1.74 -0.74
CA ALA A 4 18.84 -1.02 -0.55
C ALA A 4 18.82 0.25 -1.40
N LYS A 5 17.83 0.34 -2.29
CA LYS A 5 17.65 1.46 -3.23
C LYS A 5 16.81 2.58 -2.66
N TYR A 6 15.97 2.27 -1.68
CA TYR A 6 15.04 3.21 -1.07
C TYR A 6 15.21 3.23 0.45
N MET A 7 14.91 4.37 1.03
CA MET A 7 14.70 4.55 2.46
C MET A 7 13.28 5.10 2.64
N TYR A 8 12.58 4.60 3.65
CA TYR A 8 11.28 5.16 4.01
C TYR A 8 11.17 5.41 5.51
N ALA A 9 10.59 6.55 5.86
CA ALA A 9 10.11 6.81 7.20
C ALA A 9 8.62 6.48 7.27
N TRP A 10 8.24 5.69 8.27
CA TRP A 10 6.85 5.37 8.59
C TRP A 10 6.57 5.83 10.01
N LYS A 11 5.53 6.63 10.17
CA LYS A 11 5.07 7.09 11.48
C LYS A 11 3.66 6.59 11.71
N ASP A 12 3.45 5.96 12.86
CA ASP A 12 2.14 5.52 13.36
C ASP A 12 1.88 6.11 14.75
N ASP A 13 0.92 5.54 15.48
CA ASP A 13 0.60 5.94 16.86
C ASP A 13 1.66 5.51 17.89
N GLU A 14 2.54 4.56 17.56
CA GLU A 14 3.58 4.04 18.46
C GLU A 14 4.92 4.78 18.30
N GLY A 15 5.23 5.29 17.11
CA GLY A 15 6.48 6.02 16.90
C GLY A 15 6.80 6.36 15.45
N VAL A 16 8.11 6.52 15.20
CA VAL A 16 8.67 6.79 13.87
C VAL A 16 9.73 5.74 13.59
N TYR A 17 9.58 5.03 12.49
CA TYR A 17 10.47 3.96 12.02
C TYR A 17 11.16 4.41 10.74
N VAL A 18 12.47 4.19 10.67
CA VAL A 18 13.27 4.49 9.47
C VAL A 18 13.82 3.18 8.93
N ASN A 19 13.38 2.82 7.73
CA ASN A 19 13.60 1.52 7.13
C ASN A 19 14.30 1.65 5.78
N ASN A 20 14.92 0.55 5.33
CA ASN A 20 15.56 0.43 4.03
C ASN A 20 14.84 -0.62 3.19
N ALA A 21 14.67 -0.38 1.90
CA ALA A 21 14.02 -1.30 0.97
C ALA A 21 14.77 -1.39 -0.35
N GLU A 22 14.62 -2.51 -1.05
CA GLU A 22 15.23 -2.73 -2.37
C GLU A 22 14.37 -2.18 -3.51
N SER A 23 13.06 -2.01 -3.30
CA SER A 23 12.07 -1.56 -4.28
C SER A 23 10.92 -0.81 -3.59
N ILE A 24 10.14 -0.01 -4.34
CA ILE A 24 8.93 0.65 -3.80
C ILE A 24 7.81 -0.38 -3.66
N GLU A 25 7.72 -1.33 -4.59
CA GLU A 25 6.78 -2.44 -4.59
C GLU A 25 6.90 -3.24 -3.29
N GLY A 26 8.12 -3.52 -2.83
CA GLY A 26 8.33 -4.23 -1.57
C GLY A 26 7.96 -3.40 -0.34
N ILE A 27 7.98 -2.07 -0.42
CA ILE A 27 7.43 -1.22 0.65
C ILE A 27 5.91 -1.32 0.65
N ILE A 28 5.28 -1.21 -0.52
CA ILE A 28 3.82 -1.26 -0.64
C ILE A 28 3.28 -2.62 -0.19
N GLU A 29 3.86 -3.72 -0.65
CA GLU A 29 3.50 -5.08 -0.27
C GLU A 29 3.58 -5.26 1.25
N GLY A 30 4.71 -4.91 1.87
CA GLY A 30 4.88 -5.09 3.32
C GLY A 30 3.95 -4.25 4.18
N ILE A 31 3.48 -3.09 3.69
CA ILE A 31 2.49 -2.28 4.41
C ILE A 31 1.07 -2.85 4.25
N ILE A 32 0.72 -3.38 3.06
CA ILE A 32 -0.56 -4.08 2.87
C ILE A 32 -0.63 -5.29 3.81
N GLU A 33 0.40 -6.13 3.85
CA GLU A 33 0.47 -7.30 4.75
C GLU A 33 0.41 -6.91 6.24
N TYR A 34 0.91 -5.72 6.59
CA TYR A 34 0.86 -5.23 7.97
C TYR A 34 -0.53 -4.72 8.37
N TYR A 35 -1.27 -4.07 7.46
CA TYR A 35 -2.63 -3.58 7.73
C TYR A 35 -3.68 -4.68 7.66
N ASP A 36 -3.50 -5.64 6.76
CA ASP A 36 -4.39 -6.78 6.56
C ASP A 36 -3.56 -8.06 6.47
N GLU A 37 -3.46 -8.77 7.60
CA GLU A 37 -2.74 -10.05 7.69
C GLU A 37 -3.43 -11.17 6.88
N GLU A 38 -4.69 -10.98 6.53
CA GLU A 38 -5.48 -11.90 5.71
C GLU A 38 -5.46 -11.50 4.22
N ALA A 39 -4.75 -10.43 3.85
CA ALA A 39 -4.63 -10.02 2.45
C ALA A 39 -3.97 -11.13 1.61
N GLN A 40 -4.63 -11.48 0.50
CA GLN A 40 -4.18 -12.53 -0.40
C GLN A 40 -3.88 -11.98 -1.80
N GLU A 41 -3.14 -12.78 -2.57
CA GLU A 41 -2.84 -12.50 -3.98
C GLU A 41 -2.27 -11.10 -4.26
N ILE A 42 -1.50 -10.54 -3.32
CA ILE A 42 -0.85 -9.24 -3.49
C ILE A 42 0.06 -9.31 -4.72
N LYS A 43 -0.24 -8.47 -5.71
CA LYS A 43 0.47 -8.35 -6.98
C LYS A 43 0.72 -6.88 -7.24
N ILE A 44 1.99 -6.52 -7.38
CA ILE A 44 2.41 -5.17 -7.70
C ILE A 44 3.30 -5.25 -8.93
N GLU A 45 2.87 -4.62 -10.01
CA GLU A 45 3.58 -4.60 -11.28
C GLU A 45 3.91 -3.16 -11.68
N GLU A 46 5.16 -2.90 -12.06
CA GLU A 46 5.52 -1.64 -12.71
C GLU A 46 5.36 -1.77 -14.23
N GLN A 47 4.44 -1.00 -14.82
CA GLN A 47 4.24 -0.95 -16.26
C GLN A 47 4.04 0.50 -16.72
N ASP A 48 4.77 0.90 -17.77
CA ASP A 48 4.64 2.22 -18.41
C ASP A 48 4.76 3.40 -17.43
N GLY A 49 5.62 3.27 -16.41
CA GLY A 49 5.85 4.30 -15.38
C GLY A 49 4.78 4.36 -14.29
N LYS A 50 3.93 3.33 -14.18
CA LYS A 50 2.90 3.21 -13.16
C LYS A 50 3.04 1.91 -12.38
N PHE A 51 2.67 1.93 -11.11
CA PHE A 51 2.35 0.72 -10.37
C PHE A 51 0.89 0.33 -10.59
N ILE A 52 0.68 -0.95 -10.83
CA ILE A 52 -0.61 -1.62 -10.80
C ILE A 52 -0.60 -2.49 -9.54
N VAL A 53 -1.36 -2.06 -8.52
CA VAL A 53 -1.46 -2.74 -7.22
C VAL A 53 -2.77 -3.51 -7.19
N ARG A 54 -2.71 -4.81 -6.92
CA ARG A 54 -3.87 -5.68 -6.76
C ARG A 54 -3.71 -6.56 -5.55
N PHE A 55 -4.77 -6.76 -4.79
CA PHE A 55 -4.80 -7.72 -3.69
C PHE A 55 -6.26 -8.08 -3.39
N VAL A 56 -6.44 -9.16 -2.66
CA VAL A 56 -7.73 -9.66 -2.23
C VAL A 56 -7.83 -9.48 -0.72
N THR A 57 -8.91 -8.87 -0.24
CA THR A 57 -9.17 -8.60 1.19
C THR A 57 -10.52 -9.19 1.61
N TYR A 58 -10.69 -9.49 2.89
CA TYR A 58 -11.87 -10.19 3.42
C TYR A 58 -13.06 -9.24 3.67
N TYR A 59 -14.29 -9.72 3.49
CA TYR A 59 -15.52 -8.91 3.64
C TYR A 59 -15.64 -8.20 5.00
N GLU A 60 -15.31 -8.86 6.12
CA GLU A 60 -15.35 -8.21 7.43
C GLU A 60 -14.30 -7.10 7.57
N ALA A 61 -13.16 -7.20 6.87
CA ALA A 61 -12.20 -6.10 6.80
C ALA A 61 -12.82 -4.91 6.06
N HIS A 62 -13.59 -5.15 4.99
CA HIS A 62 -14.30 -4.11 4.22
C HIS A 62 -15.37 -3.40 5.06
N GLU A 63 -16.16 -4.08 5.89
CA GLU A 63 -17.12 -3.43 6.81
C GLU A 63 -16.46 -2.47 7.81
N HIS A 64 -15.19 -2.71 8.14
CA HIS A 64 -14.41 -1.86 9.04
C HIS A 64 -13.57 -0.81 8.30
N CYS A 65 -13.55 -0.85 6.98
CA CYS A 65 -12.71 0.00 6.15
C CYS A 65 -13.54 1.03 5.38
N ASP A 66 -13.10 2.29 5.39
CA ASP A 66 -13.73 3.33 4.59
C ASP A 66 -13.00 3.45 3.25
N TRP A 67 -13.32 2.55 2.32
CA TRP A 67 -12.70 2.53 0.99
C TRP A 67 -13.01 3.80 0.17
N ASP A 68 -14.05 4.57 0.53
CA ASP A 68 -14.34 5.88 -0.07
C ASP A 68 -13.22 6.91 0.23
N ASP A 69 -12.39 6.71 1.25
CA ASP A 69 -11.21 7.54 1.56
C ASP A 69 -10.01 7.28 0.63
N MET A 70 -10.09 6.26 -0.24
CA MET A 70 -9.11 6.04 -1.29
C MET A 70 -9.28 7.07 -2.41
N GLU A 71 -8.30 7.97 -2.48
CA GLU A 71 -8.17 8.94 -3.57
C GLU A 71 -7.77 8.29 -4.92
N PHE A 72 -7.63 6.96 -4.95
CA PHE A 72 -7.17 6.16 -6.09
C PHE A 72 -8.34 5.32 -6.63
N LYS A 73 -8.44 5.25 -7.96
CA LYS A 73 -9.60 4.63 -8.60
C LYS A 73 -9.58 3.10 -8.41
N GLU A 74 -10.53 2.62 -7.63
CA GLU A 74 -10.81 1.20 -7.42
C GLU A 74 -11.64 0.59 -8.56
N ILE A 75 -11.43 -0.69 -8.84
CA ILE A 75 -12.34 -1.54 -9.61
C ILE A 75 -12.59 -2.78 -8.76
N GLU A 76 -13.71 -2.79 -8.03
CA GLU A 76 -14.15 -3.94 -7.26
C GLU A 76 -14.82 -4.97 -8.17
N ASP A 77 -14.44 -6.24 -8.03
CA ASP A 77 -15.25 -7.40 -8.43
C ASP A 77 -15.56 -8.18 -7.14
N GLU A 78 -16.85 -8.33 -6.82
CA GLU A 78 -17.33 -9.07 -5.65
C GLU A 78 -17.33 -10.59 -5.93
N GLU A 79 -16.58 -11.37 -5.14
CA GLU A 79 -16.79 -12.82 -5.01
C GLU A 79 -17.17 -13.17 -3.56
N GLU A 80 -18.48 -13.18 -3.28
CA GLU A 80 -19.20 -13.61 -2.06
C GLU A 80 -18.65 -13.19 -0.67
N GLU A 81 -17.40 -13.51 -0.33
CA GLU A 81 -16.75 -13.23 0.97
C GLU A 81 -15.39 -12.50 0.85
N TRP A 82 -14.88 -12.31 -0.37
CA TRP A 82 -13.60 -11.67 -0.65
C TRP A 82 -13.74 -10.59 -1.72
N TYR A 83 -13.04 -9.48 -1.51
CA TYR A 83 -13.01 -8.32 -2.39
C TYR A 83 -11.68 -8.25 -3.12
N GLN A 84 -11.72 -8.19 -4.44
CA GLN A 84 -10.54 -7.86 -5.22
C GLN A 84 -10.41 -6.35 -5.35
N VAL A 85 -9.30 -5.82 -4.86
CA VAL A 85 -8.95 -4.41 -4.92
C VAL A 85 -7.93 -4.18 -6.03
N HIS A 86 -8.08 -3.10 -6.79
CA HIS A 86 -7.16 -2.71 -7.86
C HIS A 86 -6.90 -1.20 -7.82
N TYR A 87 -5.62 -0.80 -7.84
CA TYR A 87 -5.20 0.59 -7.97
C TYR A 87 -4.13 0.79 -9.04
N GLU A 88 -4.19 1.96 -9.68
CA GLU A 88 -3.14 2.45 -10.58
C GLU A 88 -2.59 3.78 -10.06
N LEU A 89 -1.27 3.87 -9.94
CA LEU A 89 -0.59 5.06 -9.47
C LEU A 89 0.73 5.27 -10.20
N GLU A 90 1.19 6.51 -10.32
CA GLU A 90 2.52 6.80 -10.89
C GLU A 90 3.62 6.13 -10.05
N ALA A 91 4.60 5.51 -10.72
CA ALA A 91 5.68 4.77 -10.09
C ALA A 91 6.76 5.71 -9.53
N THR A 92 6.40 6.50 -8.51
CA THR A 92 7.31 7.44 -7.86
C THR A 92 7.24 7.31 -6.34
N PRO A 93 8.34 7.61 -5.60
CA PRO A 93 8.35 7.59 -4.14
C PRO A 93 7.26 8.46 -3.51
N TRP A 94 7.02 9.64 -4.08
CA TRP A 94 6.01 10.57 -3.59
C TRP A 94 4.59 10.01 -3.73
N THR A 95 4.24 9.49 -4.92
CA THR A 95 2.92 8.92 -5.15
C THR A 95 2.69 7.68 -4.30
N ALA A 96 3.71 6.83 -4.14
CA ALA A 96 3.63 5.67 -3.25
C ALA A 96 3.42 6.07 -1.79
N SER A 97 4.08 7.12 -1.31
CA SER A 97 3.86 7.65 0.05
C SER A 97 2.40 8.08 0.24
N ARG A 98 1.85 8.84 -0.72
CA ARG A 98 0.45 9.28 -0.71
C ARG A 98 -0.56 8.13 -0.78
N PHE A 99 -0.24 7.10 -1.57
CA PHE A 99 -1.03 5.88 -1.64
C PHE A 99 -1.10 5.17 -0.28
N LEU A 100 0.04 5.00 0.39
CA LEU A 100 0.08 4.35 1.70
C LEU A 100 -0.61 5.17 2.80
N GLU A 101 -0.55 6.50 2.73
CA GLU A 101 -1.33 7.39 3.61
C GLU A 101 -2.84 7.29 3.36
N ALA A 102 -3.26 7.07 2.10
CA ALA A 102 -4.67 6.84 1.78
C ALA A 102 -5.12 5.48 2.29
N LEU A 103 -4.33 4.43 2.03
CA LEU A 103 -4.57 3.09 2.53
C LEU A 103 -4.64 3.07 4.06
N ALA A 104 -3.78 3.82 4.76
CA ALA A 104 -3.85 3.94 6.21
C ALA A 104 -5.23 4.42 6.69
N ARG A 105 -5.83 5.41 6.01
CA ARG A 105 -7.14 5.95 6.39
C ARG A 105 -8.28 4.96 6.17
N VAL A 106 -8.21 4.16 5.10
CA VAL A 106 -9.13 3.03 4.86
C VAL A 106 -9.19 2.15 6.10
N TYR A 107 -8.02 1.77 6.63
CA TYR A 107 -7.90 0.97 7.85
C TYR A 107 -8.07 1.77 9.15
N MET A 108 -8.66 2.97 9.10
CA MET A 108 -8.88 3.89 10.22
C MET A 108 -7.60 4.31 10.97
N ARG A 109 -6.44 4.24 10.31
CA ARG A 109 -5.14 4.64 10.83
C ARG A 109 -4.79 6.06 10.38
N LYS A 110 -3.81 6.67 11.03
CA LYS A 110 -3.31 8.03 10.73
C LYS A 110 -1.84 8.04 10.36
N ASP A 111 -1.41 6.94 9.75
CA ASP A 111 -0.02 6.69 9.45
C ASP A 111 0.48 7.66 8.38
N GLN A 112 1.75 8.05 8.49
CA GLN A 112 2.42 8.96 7.56
C GLN A 112 3.64 8.27 6.96
N PHE A 113 3.87 8.48 5.67
CA PHE A 113 4.96 7.86 4.93
C PHE A 113 5.79 8.92 4.20
N ASP A 114 7.11 8.75 4.26
CA ASP A 114 8.07 9.53 3.46
C ASP A 114 9.07 8.58 2.82
N ILE A 115 8.88 8.28 1.53
CA ILE A 115 9.73 7.38 0.75
C ILE A 115 10.69 8.21 -0.11
N SER A 116 11.97 7.84 -0.10
CA SER A 116 13.03 8.50 -0.86
C SER A 116 14.02 7.49 -1.45
N GLU A 117 14.68 7.87 -2.54
CA GLU A 117 15.78 7.10 -3.13
C GLU A 117 17.09 7.28 -2.33
N ASN A 118 17.79 6.18 -2.08
CA ASN A 118 19.15 6.20 -1.56
C ASN A 118 20.12 6.62 -2.66
N ASN A 119 20.61 7.85 -2.59
CA ASN A 119 21.71 8.36 -3.44
C ASN A 119 23.03 7.59 -3.23
#